data_AF-A0A4Y2XAI8-F1
#
_entry.id   AF-A0A4Y2XAI8-F1
#
_cell.length_a   1.000
_cell.length_b   1.000
_cell.length_c   1.000
_cell.angle_alpha   90.00
_cell.angle_beta   90.00
_cell.angle_gamma   90.00
#
_symmetry.space_group_name_H-M   'P 1'
#
loop_
_entity.id
_entity.type
_entity.pdbx_description
1 polymer ?
#
loop_
_entity_poly.entity_id
_entity_poly.type
_entity_poly.pdbx_seq_one_letter_code
_entity_poly.pdbx_strand_id
1 'polypeptide(L)'
;MSWTVFKTQFDVVSSANGWNNHVKASQLVASLRGTAAEVLQGIPSDKLTDLMTIENALEARFEDSHLTQFYRTELKTRRQKPGESLQVLAADVERLMSLV
;
A
#
# COMPACT_ATOMS: atom_id res chain seq x y z
N MET A 1 0.09 4.95 7.05
CA MET A 1 0.44 5.51 5.72
C MET A 1 0.29 4.40 4.70
N SER A 2 -0.34 4.64 3.55
CA SER A 2 -0.43 3.62 2.49
C SER A 2 0.90 3.46 1.77
N TRP A 3 1.10 2.30 1.12
CA TRP A 3 2.29 2.05 0.30
C TRP A 3 2.49 3.13 -0.77
N THR A 4 1.44 3.50 -1.51
CA THR A 4 1.49 4.53 -2.55
C THR A 4 1.95 5.89 -2.03
N VAL A 5 1.46 6.32 -0.85
CA VAL A 5 1.87 7.59 -0.24
C VAL A 5 3.34 7.53 0.20
N PHE A 6 3.75 6.42 0.81
CA PHE A 6 5.14 6.21 1.21
C PHE A 6 6.08 6.21 0.00
N LYS A 7 5.76 5.46 -1.06
CA LYS A 7 6.53 5.37 -2.31
C LYS A 7 6.71 6.76 -2.94
N THR A 8 5.64 7.55 -3.00
CA THR A 8 5.69 8.94 -3.49
C THR A 8 6.63 9.81 -2.67
N GLN A 9 6.55 9.77 -1.33
CA GLN A 9 7.44 10.55 -0.46
C GLN A 9 8.90 10.10 -0.62
N PHE A 10 9.12 8.79 -0.68
CA PHE A 10 10.43 8.20 -0.88
C PHE A 10 11.04 8.61 -2.24
N ASP A 11 10.25 8.62 -3.31
CA ASP A 11 10.68 9.04 -4.64
C ASP A 11 11.10 10.51 -4.67
N VAL A 12 10.31 11.39 -4.04
CA VAL A 12 10.64 12.81 -3.91
C VAL A 12 11.96 13.00 -3.16
N VAL A 13 12.12 12.36 -2.00
CA VAL A 13 13.36 12.46 -1.19
C VAL A 13 14.56 11.90 -1.96
N SER A 14 14.40 10.73 -2.59
CA SER A 14 15.49 10.08 -3.32
C SER A 14 15.94 10.88 -4.54
N SER A 15 14.99 11.52 -5.25
CA SER A 15 15.28 12.41 -6.36
C SER A 15 16.02 13.67 -5.90
N ALA A 16 15.53 14.33 -4.84
CA ALA A 16 16.16 15.53 -4.28
C ALA A 16 17.59 15.28 -3.78
N ASN A 17 17.89 14.07 -3.32
CA ASN A 17 19.22 13.69 -2.83
C ASN A 17 20.08 12.98 -3.88
N GLY A 18 19.60 12.80 -5.12
CA GLY A 18 20.37 12.14 -6.19
C GLY A 18 20.74 10.69 -5.88
N TRP A 19 19.90 9.96 -5.14
CA TRP A 19 20.19 8.58 -4.77
C TRP A 19 20.14 7.66 -5.98
N ASN A 20 21.22 6.88 -6.16
CA ASN A 20 21.22 5.74 -7.08
C ASN A 20 20.45 4.54 -6.47
N ASN A 21 20.18 3.52 -7.28
CA ASN A 21 19.35 2.38 -6.86
C ASN A 21 19.91 1.62 -5.65
N HIS A 22 21.22 1.54 -5.50
CA HIS A 22 21.83 0.88 -4.34
C HIS A 22 21.56 1.66 -3.04
N VAL A 23 21.71 2.99 -3.09
CA VAL A 23 21.39 3.86 -1.95
C VAL A 23 19.88 3.81 -1.66
N LYS A 24 19.03 3.85 -2.69
CA LYS A 24 17.59 3.69 -2.53
C LYS A 24 17.24 2.38 -1.84
N ALA A 25 17.76 1.24 -2.29
CA ALA A 25 17.50 -0.06 -1.69
C ALA A 25 17.90 -0.09 -0.20
N SER A 26 19.10 0.41 0.10
CA SER A 26 19.62 0.47 1.48
C SER A 26 18.75 1.37 2.38
N GLN A 27 18.35 2.55 1.90
CA GLN A 27 17.50 3.47 2.64
C GLN A 27 16.08 2.94 2.80
N LEU A 28 15.54 2.28 1.78
CA LEU A 28 14.23 1.65 1.83
C LEU A 28 14.21 0.59 2.93
N VAL A 29 15.16 -0.37 2.91
CA VAL A 29 15.32 -1.37 3.97
C VAL A 29 15.48 -0.73 5.34
N ALA A 30 16.35 0.29 5.44
CA ALA A 30 16.60 1.01 6.69
C ALA A 30 15.39 1.80 7.20
N SER A 31 14.39 2.08 6.36
CA SER A 31 13.15 2.78 6.75
C SER A 31 12.04 1.83 7.21
N LEU A 32 12.09 0.55 6.83
CA LEU A 32 11.04 -0.42 7.17
C LEU A 32 11.01 -0.70 8.68
N ARG A 33 9.80 -0.69 9.25
CA ARG A 33 9.54 -0.94 10.67
C ARG A 33 8.30 -1.82 10.81
N GLY A 34 8.21 -2.56 11.92
CA GLY A 34 7.03 -3.39 12.23
C GLY A 34 6.68 -4.38 11.12
N THR A 35 5.39 -4.47 10.78
CA THR A 35 4.85 -5.40 9.76
C THR A 35 5.41 -5.18 8.36
N ALA A 36 5.94 -3.99 8.06
CA ALA A 36 6.61 -3.73 6.79
C ALA A 36 8.01 -4.36 6.74
N ALA A 37 8.70 -4.44 7.88
CA ALA A 37 10.01 -5.11 7.97
C ALA A 37 9.91 -6.64 7.85
N GLU A 38 8.75 -7.23 8.18
CA GLU A 38 8.50 -8.66 8.02
C GLU A 38 8.57 -9.11 6.56
N VAL A 39 8.30 -8.22 5.60
CA VAL A 39 8.43 -8.50 4.15
C VAL A 39 9.86 -8.93 3.79
N LEU A 40 10.86 -8.44 4.52
CA LEU A 40 12.26 -8.78 4.28
C LEU A 40 12.58 -10.26 4.56
N GLN A 41 11.80 -10.94 5.40
CA GLN A 41 12.01 -12.36 5.69
C GLN A 41 11.76 -13.27 4.47
N GLY A 42 10.94 -12.80 3.53
CA GLY A 42 10.65 -13.52 2.28
C GLY A 42 11.65 -13.25 1.15
N ILE A 43 12.61 -12.34 1.35
CA ILE A 43 13.57 -11.93 0.33
C ILE A 43 14.94 -12.54 0.62
N PRO A 44 15.58 -13.23 -0.35
CA PRO A 44 16.95 -13.71 -0.20
C PRO A 44 17.91 -12.56 0.13
N SER A 45 18.88 -12.82 1.02
CA SER A 45 19.78 -11.77 1.52
C SER A 45 20.63 -11.10 0.43
N ASP A 46 21.01 -11.85 -0.61
CA ASP A 46 21.73 -11.34 -1.79
C ASP A 46 20.87 -10.41 -2.68
N LYS A 47 19.55 -10.40 -2.45
CA LYS A 47 18.58 -9.55 -3.16
C LYS A 47 18.10 -8.35 -2.34
N LEU A 48 18.52 -8.21 -1.08
CA LEU A 48 18.21 -7.04 -0.24
C LEU A 48 18.94 -5.75 -0.67
N THR A 49 19.76 -5.82 -1.70
CA THR A 49 20.40 -4.66 -2.35
C THR A 49 19.73 -4.30 -3.67
N ASP A 50 18.80 -5.13 -4.15
CA ASP A 50 18.05 -4.90 -5.38
C ASP A 50 16.75 -4.15 -5.07
N LEU A 51 16.71 -2.89 -5.49
CA LEU A 51 15.58 -2.00 -5.24
C LEU A 51 14.26 -2.59 -5.75
N MET A 52 14.27 -3.12 -6.97
CA MET A 52 13.07 -3.64 -7.62
C MET A 52 12.49 -4.85 -6.88
N THR A 53 13.33 -5.75 -6.38
CA THR A 53 12.90 -6.90 -5.57
C THR A 53 12.19 -6.44 -4.29
N ILE A 54 12.74 -5.44 -3.59
CA ILE A 54 12.16 -4.93 -2.34
C ILE A 54 10.85 -4.19 -2.62
N GLU A 55 10.82 -3.32 -3.63
CA GLU A 55 9.60 -2.62 -4.03
C GLU A 55 8.49 -3.59 -4.40
N ASN A 56 8.76 -4.59 -5.24
CA ASN A 56 7.76 -5.59 -5.64
C ASN A 56 7.20 -6.39 -4.45
N ALA A 57 8.04 -6.71 -3.47
CA ALA A 57 7.60 -7.45 -2.29
C ALA A 57 6.69 -6.58 -1.38
N LEU A 58 7.01 -5.29 -1.24
CA LEU A 58 6.18 -4.33 -0.53
C LEU A 58 4.88 -4.07 -1.28
N GLU A 59 4.96 -3.98 -2.61
CA GLU A 59 3.83 -3.81 -3.51
C GLU A 59 2.84 -4.97 -3.40
N ALA A 60 3.32 -6.22 -3.52
CA ALA A 60 2.50 -7.41 -3.34
C ALA A 60 1.84 -7.49 -1.95
N ARG A 61 2.54 -7.01 -0.91
CA ARG A 61 2.04 -7.05 0.47
C ARG A 61 1.02 -5.95 0.78
N PHE A 62 1.16 -4.77 0.17
CA PHE A 62 0.51 -3.54 0.62
C PHE A 62 -0.20 -2.71 -0.46
N GLU A 63 0.02 -2.95 -1.75
CA GLU A 63 -0.53 -2.09 -2.81
C GLU A 63 -2.02 -2.30 -3.03
N ASP A 64 -2.56 -3.51 -2.85
CA ASP A 64 -4.00 -3.72 -3.10
C ASP A 64 -4.68 -4.89 -2.36
N SER A 65 -3.92 -5.87 -1.86
CA SER A 65 -4.51 -7.10 -1.30
C SER A 65 -5.35 -6.88 -0.03
N HIS A 66 -5.17 -5.78 0.69
CA HIS A 66 -5.93 -5.46 1.91
C HIS A 66 -7.06 -4.46 1.67
N LEU A 67 -6.88 -3.45 0.82
CA LEU A 67 -7.89 -2.42 0.58
C LEU A 67 -9.06 -2.97 -0.24
N THR A 68 -8.77 -3.69 -1.32
CA THR A 68 -9.80 -4.31 -2.15
C THR A 68 -10.58 -5.38 -1.36
N GLN A 69 -9.93 -6.19 -0.53
CA GLN A 69 -10.62 -7.18 0.31
C GLN A 69 -11.45 -6.52 1.43
N PHE A 70 -10.96 -5.42 2.00
CA PHE A 70 -11.69 -4.62 2.97
C PHE A 70 -12.94 -3.98 2.34
N TYR A 71 -12.80 -3.29 1.20
CA TYR A 71 -13.93 -2.67 0.50
C TYR A 71 -14.91 -3.70 -0.06
N ARG A 72 -14.45 -4.88 -0.50
CA ARG A 72 -15.33 -6.01 -0.82
C ARG A 72 -16.14 -6.47 0.38
N THR A 73 -15.55 -6.42 1.57
CA THR A 73 -16.23 -6.82 2.81
C THR A 73 -17.21 -5.74 3.28
N GLU A 74 -16.84 -4.46 3.23
CA GLU A 74 -17.77 -3.34 3.46
C GLU A 74 -18.93 -3.36 2.47
N LEU A 75 -18.66 -3.54 1.17
CA LEU A 75 -19.71 -3.60 0.14
C LEU A 75 -20.69 -4.75 0.39
N LYS A 76 -20.20 -5.95 0.76
CA LYS A 76 -21.05 -7.11 1.09
C LYS A 76 -21.96 -6.84 2.30
N THR A 77 -21.44 -6.14 3.30
CA THR A 77 -22.11 -5.91 4.58
C THR A 77 -22.93 -4.61 4.61
N ARG A 78 -22.76 -3.74 3.61
CA ARG A 78 -23.47 -2.46 3.52
C ARG A 78 -24.98 -2.69 3.42
N ARG A 79 -25.72 -2.10 4.35
CA ARG A 79 -27.18 -2.05 4.40
C ARG A 79 -27.62 -0.65 4.80
N GLN A 80 -28.79 -0.22 4.33
CA GLN A 80 -29.38 1.06 4.73
C GLN A 80 -29.53 1.13 6.25
N LYS A 81 -29.08 2.22 6.87
CA LYS A 81 -29.29 2.47 8.30
C LYS A 81 -30.64 3.14 8.56
N PRO A 82 -31.25 2.98 9.76
CA PRO A 82 -32.45 3.73 10.12
C PRO A 82 -32.23 5.25 9.99
N GLY A 83 -33.08 5.93 9.23
CA GLY A 83 -32.97 7.37 8.98
C GLY A 83 -31.96 7.78 7.89
N GLU A 84 -31.26 6.82 7.28
CA GLU A 84 -30.38 7.10 6.13
C GLU A 84 -31.20 7.21 4.85
N SER A 85 -30.98 8.27 4.06
CA SER A 85 -31.62 8.42 2.76
C SER A 85 -31.04 7.45 1.73
N LEU A 86 -31.85 7.09 0.73
CA LEU A 86 -31.41 6.19 -0.34
C LEU A 86 -30.26 6.79 -1.17
N GLN A 87 -30.22 8.12 -1.32
CA GLN A 87 -29.15 8.81 -2.04
C GLN A 87 -27.80 8.66 -1.33
N VAL A 88 -27.78 8.73 0.00
CA VAL A 88 -26.56 8.55 0.80
C VAL A 88 -26.07 7.11 0.74
N LEU A 89 -26.99 6.14 0.80
CA LEU A 89 -26.65 4.73 0.59
C LEU A 89 -26.08 4.50 -0.81
N ALA A 90 -26.73 5.03 -1.86
CA ALA A 90 -26.32 4.84 -3.24
C ALA A 90 -24.93 5.43 -3.52
N ALA A 91 -24.68 6.66 -3.07
CA ALA A 91 -23.37 7.31 -3.23
C ALA A 91 -22.24 6.54 -2.54
N ASP A 92 -22.51 5.97 -1.36
CA ASP A 92 -21.52 5.17 -0.63
C ASP A 92 -21.29 3.80 -1.28
N VAL A 93 -22.34 3.17 -1.84
CA VAL A 93 -22.20 1.95 -2.66
C VAL A 93 -21.42 2.20 -3.95
N GLU A 94 -21.71 3.29 -4.67
CA GLU A 94 -20.96 3.69 -5.87
C GLU A 94 -19.49 3.98 -5.56
N ARG A 95 -19.23 4.70 -4.46
CA ARG A 95 -17.88 4.92 -3.95
C ARG A 95 -17.18 3.59 -3.67
N LEU A 96 -17.81 2.67 -2.94
CA LEU A 96 -17.23 1.35 -2.64
C LEU A 96 -16.99 0.52 -3.90
N MET A 97 -17.89 0.55 -4.89
CA MET A 97 -17.69 -0.14 -6.18
C MET A 97 -16.50 0.41 -6.96
N SER A 98 -16.21 1.71 -6.86
CA SER A 98 -15.03 2.32 -7.51
C SER A 98 -13.69 1.97 -6.84
N LEU A 99 -13.74 1.33 -5.66
CA LEU A 99 -12.58 1.01 -4.82
C LEU A 99 -12.33 -0.51 -4.68
N VAL A 100 -13.05 -1.35 -5.45
CA VAL A 100 -13.10 -2.84 -5.32
C VAL A 100 -12.57 -3.56 -6.57
#